data_AF-A0A0L6V6W1-F1
#
_entry.id   AF-A0A0L6V6W1-F1
#
_cell.length_a   1.000
_cell.length_b   1.000
_cell.length_c   1.000
_cell.angle_alpha   90.00
_cell.angle_beta   90.00
_cell.angle_gamma   90.00
#
_symmetry.space_group_name_H-M   'P 1'
#
loop_
_entity.id
_entity.type
_entity.pdbx_description
1 polymer ?
#
loop_
_entity_poly.entity_id
_entity_poly.type
_entity_poly.pdbx_seq_one_letter_code
_entity_poly.pdbx_strand_id
1 'polypeptide(L)'
;MLLLFLYLWVPLLQHSLDEWTNNYNTFKRRLDKKSMLPSRCSADWCYTYPEEQGGQNGLVPVPPEAADTLQTAFYPDGAELMRVTPLWFSEAVGKLVQGIEAPIPVVDIHNVWDVFSSILSLIKAYDQSWLSNPSNDPSLTISARAFNEN
;
A
#
# COMPACT_ATOMS: atom_id res chain seq x y z
N MET A 1 9.70 2.47 15.60
CA MET A 1 8.27 2.16 15.83
C MET A 1 7.38 2.78 14.76
N LEU A 2 7.43 4.10 14.54
CA LEU A 2 6.60 4.77 13.52
C LEU A 2 6.91 4.30 12.09
N LEU A 3 8.19 4.22 11.69
CA LEU A 3 8.55 3.74 10.34
C LEU A 3 8.09 2.30 10.08
N LEU A 4 8.16 1.42 11.08
CA LEU A 4 7.64 0.05 10.96
C LEU A 4 6.12 0.04 10.82
N PHE A 5 5.43 0.95 11.51
CA PHE A 5 3.99 1.12 11.37
C PHE A 5 3.65 1.59 9.95
N LEU A 6 4.32 2.61 9.42
CA LEU A 6 4.08 3.07 8.05
C LEU A 6 4.38 1.97 7.01
N TYR A 7 5.47 1.24 7.21
CA TYR A 7 5.91 0.14 6.36
C TYR A 7 4.86 -0.97 6.22
N LEU A 8 4.13 -1.30 7.30
CA LEU A 8 3.12 -2.37 7.27
C LEU A 8 1.71 -1.87 6.98
N TRP A 9 1.28 -0.77 7.61
CA TRP A 9 -0.11 -0.33 7.54
C TRP A 9 -0.45 0.37 6.24
N VAL A 10 0.44 1.18 5.67
CA VAL A 10 0.07 1.92 4.45
C VAL A 10 -0.16 0.96 3.27
N PRO A 11 0.71 -0.04 2.99
CA PRO A 11 0.42 -1.03 1.96
C PRO A 11 -0.82 -1.88 2.26
N LEU A 12 -1.03 -2.27 3.54
CA LEU A 12 -2.21 -3.02 3.96
C LEU A 12 -3.52 -2.25 3.71
N LEU A 13 -3.54 -0.96 4.07
CA LEU A 13 -4.68 -0.08 3.86
C LEU A 13 -4.93 0.13 2.37
N GLN A 14 -3.87 0.37 1.58
CA GLN A 14 -3.99 0.52 0.13
C GLN A 14 -4.62 -0.74 -0.49
N HIS A 15 -4.10 -1.92 -0.16
CA HIS A 15 -4.64 -3.18 -0.65
C HIS A 15 -6.11 -3.38 -0.27
N SER A 16 -6.47 -3.05 0.98
CA SER A 16 -7.85 -3.17 1.47
C SER A 16 -8.79 -2.19 0.76
N LEU A 17 -8.32 -0.97 0.46
CA LEU A 17 -9.09 0.04 -0.27
C LEU A 17 -9.26 -0.33 -1.75
N ASP A 18 -8.23 -0.91 -2.37
CA ASP A 18 -8.29 -1.41 -3.73
C ASP A 18 -9.30 -2.56 -3.83
N GLU A 19 -9.26 -3.50 -2.89
CA GLU A 19 -10.22 -4.60 -2.79
C GLU A 19 -11.65 -4.06 -2.58
N TRP A 20 -11.82 -3.12 -1.65
CA TRP A 20 -13.12 -2.50 -1.39
C TRP A 20 -13.66 -1.78 -2.62
N THR A 21 -12.83 -1.00 -3.32
CA THR A 21 -13.20 -0.26 -4.52
C THR A 21 -13.66 -1.22 -5.62
N ASN A 22 -12.88 -2.28 -5.85
CA ASN A 22 -13.22 -3.33 -6.80
C ASN A 22 -14.55 -4.01 -6.43
N ASN A 23 -14.70 -4.44 -5.18
CA ASN A 23 -15.93 -5.08 -4.71
C ASN A 23 -17.14 -4.16 -4.83
N TYR A 24 -17.00 -2.89 -4.46
CA TYR A 24 -18.08 -1.92 -4.54
C TYR A 24 -18.51 -1.64 -5.98
N ASN A 25 -17.55 -1.46 -6.89
CA ASN A 25 -17.81 -1.12 -8.29
C ASN A 25 -18.34 -2.31 -9.10
N THR A 26 -17.90 -3.53 -8.78
CA THR A 26 -18.35 -4.77 -9.42
C THR A 26 -19.64 -5.33 -8.82
N PHE A 27 -20.02 -4.90 -7.62
CA PHE A 27 -21.22 -5.40 -6.95
C PHE A 27 -22.51 -5.01 -7.70
N LYS A 28 -23.32 -6.02 -8.03
CA LYS A 28 -24.62 -5.81 -8.67
C LYS A 28 -25.65 -5.29 -7.67
N ARG A 29 -26.10 -4.05 -7.86
CA ARG A 29 -27.12 -3.44 -6.99
C ARG A 29 -28.49 -4.05 -7.25
N ARG A 30 -29.32 -4.14 -6.20
CA ARG A 30 -30.74 -4.53 -6.33
C ARG A 30 -31.51 -3.48 -7.13
N LEU A 31 -32.63 -3.90 -7.72
CA LEU A 31 -33.54 -2.98 -8.39
C LEU A 31 -34.08 -1.98 -7.37
N ASP A 32 -33.90 -0.69 -7.66
CA ASP A 32 -34.49 0.40 -6.89
C ASP A 32 -35.41 1.21 -7.81
N LYS A 33 -36.72 1.10 -7.56
CA LYS A 33 -37.75 1.79 -8.35
C LYS A 33 -37.80 3.30 -8.09
N LYS A 34 -37.15 3.78 -7.03
CA LYS A 34 -37.08 5.21 -6.67
C LYS A 34 -35.81 5.87 -7.21
N SER A 35 -34.84 5.09 -7.66
CA SER A 35 -33.59 5.61 -8.22
C SER A 35 -33.83 6.14 -9.63
N MET A 36 -33.33 7.35 -9.90
CA MET A 36 -33.20 7.89 -11.27
C MET A 36 -32.01 7.30 -12.02
N LEU A 37 -31.06 6.70 -11.29
CA LEU A 37 -29.89 6.04 -11.88
C LEU A 37 -30.19 4.58 -12.20
N PRO A 38 -29.45 3.99 -13.16
CA PRO A 38 -29.51 2.56 -13.44
C PRO A 38 -29.38 1.73 -12.16
N SER A 39 -30.28 0.77 -12.00
CA SER A 39 -30.25 -0.22 -10.93
C SER A 39 -30.33 -1.61 -11.56
N ARG A 40 -30.07 -2.68 -10.79
CA ARG A 40 -29.93 -4.05 -11.33
C ARG A 40 -28.66 -4.30 -12.15
N CYS A 41 -27.75 -3.32 -12.26
CA CYS A 41 -26.38 -3.45 -12.79
C CYS A 41 -25.35 -3.19 -11.67
N SER A 42 -24.08 -3.51 -11.92
CA SER A 42 -22.96 -2.95 -11.16
C SER A 42 -22.53 -1.61 -11.74
N ALA A 43 -21.76 -0.81 -10.99
CA ALA A 43 -21.27 0.47 -11.48
C ALA A 43 -20.37 0.27 -12.70
N ASP A 44 -19.46 -0.70 -12.65
CA ASP A 44 -18.59 -1.04 -13.77
C ASP A 44 -19.37 -1.48 -15.01
N TRP A 45 -20.40 -2.32 -14.86
CA TRP A 45 -21.22 -2.72 -15.99
C TRP A 45 -21.90 -1.53 -16.65
N CYS A 46 -22.46 -0.64 -15.82
CA CYS A 46 -23.13 0.56 -16.30
C CYS A 46 -22.16 1.57 -16.93
N TYR A 47 -20.90 1.60 -16.47
CA TYR A 47 -19.83 2.40 -17.07
C TYR A 47 -19.38 1.84 -18.43
N THR A 48 -19.19 0.52 -18.53
CA THR A 48 -18.70 -0.14 -19.75
C THR A 48 -19.79 -0.28 -20.82
N TYR A 49 -21.03 -0.54 -20.43
CA TYR A 49 -22.15 -0.82 -21.33
C TYR A 49 -23.36 0.08 -21.05
N PRO A 50 -23.24 1.41 -21.19
CA PRO A 50 -24.32 2.35 -20.86
C PRO A 50 -25.57 2.13 -21.73
N GLU A 51 -25.41 1.73 -22.99
CA GLU A 51 -26.51 1.52 -23.94
C GLU A 51 -27.43 0.36 -23.51
N GLU A 52 -26.87 -0.70 -22.91
CA GLU A 52 -27.66 -1.84 -22.40
C GLU A 52 -28.56 -1.47 -21.22
N GLN A 53 -28.32 -0.31 -20.62
CA GLN A 53 -29.08 0.23 -19.48
C GLN A 53 -29.91 1.45 -19.89
N GLY A 54 -30.04 1.71 -21.19
CA GLY A 54 -30.76 2.87 -21.74
C GLY A 54 -30.04 4.20 -21.55
N GLY A 55 -28.76 4.17 -21.18
CA GLY A 55 -27.89 5.33 -21.06
C GLY A 55 -27.15 5.64 -22.36
N GLN A 56 -26.33 6.69 -22.32
CA GLN A 56 -25.44 7.09 -23.41
C GLN A 56 -24.03 7.30 -22.86
N ASN A 57 -23.01 6.94 -23.65
CA ASN A 57 -21.63 7.23 -23.27
C ASN A 57 -21.32 8.72 -23.52
N GLY A 58 -21.31 9.51 -22.45
CA GLY A 58 -20.93 10.93 -22.47
C GLY A 58 -19.48 11.21 -22.09
N LEU A 59 -18.64 10.17 -21.97
CA LEU A 59 -17.26 10.32 -21.54
C LEU A 59 -16.38 10.84 -22.68
N VAL A 60 -15.43 11.71 -22.33
CA VAL A 60 -14.35 12.10 -23.24
C VAL A 60 -13.23 11.08 -23.09
N PRO A 61 -12.90 10.29 -24.12
CA PRO A 61 -11.83 9.31 -24.02
C PRO A 61 -10.50 10.05 -23.89
N VAL A 62 -9.84 9.85 -22.74
CA VAL A 62 -8.48 10.32 -22.52
C VAL A 62 -7.54 9.15 -22.76
N PRO A 63 -6.62 9.25 -23.74
CA PRO A 63 -5.66 8.19 -23.98
C PRO A 63 -4.74 8.01 -22.75
N PRO A 64 -4.48 6.78 -22.28
CA PRO A 64 -3.62 6.53 -21.12
C PRO A 64 -2.23 7.17 -21.28
N GLU A 65 -1.68 7.16 -22.49
CA GLU A 65 -0.39 7.75 -22.81
C GLU A 65 -0.32 9.26 -22.53
N ALA A 66 -1.47 9.97 -22.55
CA ALA A 66 -1.51 11.39 -22.22
C ALA A 66 -1.27 11.61 -20.72
N ALA A 67 -1.82 10.73 -19.87
CA ALA A 67 -1.56 10.75 -18.44
C ALA A 67 -0.11 10.39 -18.14
N ASP A 68 0.43 9.35 -18.79
CA ASP A 68 1.82 8.94 -18.64
C ASP A 68 2.80 10.05 -19.06
N THR A 69 2.48 10.76 -20.15
CA THR A 69 3.29 11.90 -20.63
C THR A 69 3.31 13.03 -19.60
N LEU A 70 2.15 13.39 -19.04
CA LEU A 70 2.07 14.42 -18.00
C LEU A 70 2.79 13.99 -16.74
N GLN A 71 2.63 12.73 -16.32
CA GLN A 71 3.33 12.19 -15.15
C GLN A 71 4.85 12.24 -15.35
N THR A 72 5.35 11.82 -16.51
CA THR A 72 6.80 11.86 -16.81
C THR A 72 7.34 13.29 -16.88
N ALA A 73 6.56 14.22 -17.43
CA ALA A 73 6.99 15.60 -17.61
C ALA A 73 7.02 16.40 -16.29
N PHE A 74 6.03 16.21 -15.41
CA PHE A 74 5.87 17.01 -14.18
C PHE A 74 6.29 16.27 -12.91
N TYR A 75 6.32 14.94 -12.93
CA TYR A 75 6.64 14.09 -11.79
C TYR A 75 7.63 12.97 -12.21
N PRO A 76 8.84 13.32 -12.66
CA PRO A 76 9.84 12.33 -13.07
C PRO A 76 10.18 11.35 -11.92
N ASP A 77 10.09 11.82 -10.68
CA ASP A 77 10.31 11.03 -9.46
C ASP A 77 8.99 10.57 -8.81
N GLY A 78 7.92 10.39 -9.59
CA GLY A 78 6.59 10.03 -9.05
C GLY A 78 6.60 8.79 -8.15
N ALA A 79 7.42 7.79 -8.47
CA ALA A 79 7.58 6.60 -7.64
C ALA A 79 8.22 6.90 -6.26
N GLU A 80 9.12 7.88 -6.19
CA GLU A 80 9.70 8.35 -4.93
C GLU A 80 8.68 9.17 -4.13
N LEU A 81 7.86 9.99 -4.80
CA LEU A 81 6.80 10.77 -4.15
C LEU A 81 5.72 9.87 -3.51
N MET A 82 5.46 8.71 -4.09
CA MET A 82 4.50 7.72 -3.56
C MET A 82 5.11 6.82 -2.50
N ARG A 83 6.39 7.01 -2.14
CA ARG A 83 7.06 6.19 -1.13
C ARG A 83 6.59 6.54 0.27
N VAL A 84 6.13 5.52 0.98
CA VAL A 84 5.55 5.65 2.33
C VAL A 84 6.56 5.43 3.45
N THR A 85 7.76 4.94 3.12
CA THR A 85 8.81 4.62 4.08
C THR A 85 10.18 4.79 3.43
N PRO A 86 11.18 5.38 4.11
CA PRO A 86 12.53 5.55 3.56
C PRO A 86 13.12 4.25 3.01
N LEU A 87 13.83 4.34 1.88
CA LEU A 87 14.37 3.18 1.17
C LEU A 87 15.31 2.34 2.04
N TRP A 88 16.20 3.00 2.79
CA TRP A 88 17.14 2.28 3.65
C TRP A 88 16.41 1.45 4.71
N PHE A 89 15.23 1.89 5.17
CA PHE A 89 14.47 1.20 6.19
C PHE A 89 13.77 -0.02 5.61
N SER A 90 13.11 0.12 4.45
CA SER A 90 12.49 -1.01 3.76
C SER A 90 13.52 -2.07 3.36
N GLU A 91 14.70 -1.66 2.90
CA GLU A 91 15.81 -2.56 2.62
C GLU A 91 16.37 -3.24 3.88
N ALA A 92 16.55 -2.49 4.97
CA ALA A 92 17.05 -3.04 6.23
C ALA A 92 16.09 -4.08 6.81
N VAL A 93 14.79 -3.76 6.86
CA VAL A 93 13.76 -4.70 7.29
C VAL A 93 13.69 -5.89 6.33
N GLY A 94 13.71 -5.67 5.01
CA GLY A 94 13.70 -6.75 4.03
C GLY A 94 14.85 -7.74 4.21
N LYS A 95 16.07 -7.24 4.44
CA LYS A 95 17.25 -8.08 4.74
C LYS A 95 17.11 -8.84 6.06
N LEU A 96 16.59 -8.19 7.10
CA LEU A 96 16.33 -8.84 8.39
C LEU A 96 15.32 -9.99 8.26
N VAL A 97 14.25 -9.76 7.52
CA VAL A 97 13.17 -10.75 7.32
C VAL A 97 13.62 -11.91 6.45
N GLN A 98 14.40 -11.66 5.40
CA GLN A 98 14.97 -12.70 4.53
C GLN A 98 15.97 -13.61 5.27
N GLY A 99 16.63 -13.10 6.31
CA GLY A 99 17.61 -13.85 7.10
C GLY A 99 17.02 -14.88 8.07
N ILE A 100 15.69 -15.05 8.10
CA ILE A 100 15.00 -15.91 9.05
C ILE A 100 14.55 -17.19 8.35
N GLU A 101 14.76 -18.33 8.99
CA GLU A 101 14.34 -19.64 8.46
C GLU A 101 12.82 -19.77 8.30
N ALA A 102 12.06 -19.11 9.17
CA ALA A 102 10.60 -19.04 9.08
C ALA A 102 10.18 -17.79 8.27
N PRO A 103 9.54 -17.94 7.10
CA PRO A 103 9.08 -16.81 6.32
C PRO A 103 7.96 -16.07 7.07
N ILE A 104 8.02 -14.74 7.05
CA ILE A 104 6.94 -13.90 7.58
C ILE A 104 5.70 -14.07 6.69
N PRO A 105 4.51 -14.31 7.28
CA PRO A 105 3.29 -14.48 6.50
C PRO A 105 2.92 -13.18 5.76
N VAL A 106 2.15 -13.32 4.69
CA VAL A 106 1.54 -12.18 4.00
C VAL A 106 0.67 -11.42 5.01
N VAL A 107 0.87 -10.10 5.07
CA VAL A 107 0.22 -9.23 6.06
C VAL A 107 -1.24 -9.01 5.68
N ASP A 108 -2.14 -9.22 6.65
CA ASP A 108 -3.57 -8.93 6.53
C ASP A 108 -4.09 -8.25 7.82
N ILE A 109 -5.38 -7.88 7.82
CA ILE A 109 -6.02 -7.21 8.96
C ILE A 109 -6.06 -8.06 10.24
N HIS A 110 -5.93 -9.38 10.13
CA HIS A 110 -5.98 -10.32 11.23
C HIS A 110 -4.61 -10.55 11.87
N ASN A 111 -3.54 -10.48 11.08
CA ASN A 111 -2.18 -10.83 11.52
C ASN A 111 -1.22 -9.63 11.61
N VAL A 112 -1.59 -8.42 11.17
CA VAL A 112 -0.68 -7.26 11.07
C VAL A 112 0.03 -6.93 12.38
N TRP A 113 -0.65 -7.06 13.52
CA TRP A 113 -0.05 -6.79 14.83
C TRP A 113 0.96 -7.86 15.26
N ASP A 114 0.71 -9.12 14.91
CA ASP A 114 1.61 -10.24 15.18
C ASP A 114 2.87 -10.12 14.32
N VAL A 115 2.70 -9.78 13.04
CA VAL A 115 3.81 -9.50 12.12
C VAL A 115 4.61 -8.28 12.61
N PHE A 116 3.94 -7.20 13.00
CA PHE A 116 4.59 -6.02 13.57
C PHE A 116 5.42 -6.36 14.80
N SER A 117 4.86 -7.13 15.73
CA SER A 117 5.55 -7.54 16.97
C SER A 117 6.76 -8.43 16.68
N SER A 118 6.64 -9.30 15.67
CA SER A 118 7.72 -10.17 15.22
C SER A 118 8.86 -9.36 14.61
N ILE A 119 8.58 -8.48 13.65
CA ILE A 119 9.58 -7.61 13.01
C ILE A 119 10.20 -6.65 14.03
N LEU A 120 9.41 -6.09 14.95
CA LEU A 120 9.93 -5.22 15.98
C LEU A 120 10.91 -5.95 16.90
N SER A 121 10.62 -7.21 17.25
CA SER A 121 11.51 -8.04 18.06
C SER A 121 12.83 -8.32 17.32
N LEU A 122 12.77 -8.58 16.02
CA LEU A 122 13.95 -8.78 15.17
C LEU A 122 14.82 -7.52 15.08
N ILE A 123 14.20 -6.36 14.88
CA ILE A 123 14.90 -5.07 14.89
C ILE A 123 15.60 -4.85 16.23
N LYS A 124 14.92 -5.09 17.35
CA LYS A 124 15.50 -4.96 18.69
C LYS A 124 16.67 -5.92 18.91
N ALA A 125 16.54 -7.17 18.47
CA ALA A 125 17.61 -8.15 18.57
C ALA A 125 18.83 -7.76 17.72
N TYR A 126 18.60 -7.26 16.51
CA TYR A 126 19.66 -6.72 15.65
C TYR A 126 20.37 -5.54 16.31
N ASP A 127 19.62 -4.56 16.80
CA ASP A 127 20.20 -3.37 17.45
C ASP A 127 20.98 -3.76 18.72
N GLN A 128 20.48 -4.69 19.52
CA GLN A 128 21.20 -5.21 20.69
C GLN A 128 22.51 -5.92 20.29
N SER A 129 22.47 -6.77 19.25
CA SER A 129 23.67 -7.42 18.73
C SER A 129 24.68 -6.40 18.21
N TRP A 130 24.22 -5.35 17.54
CA TRP A 130 25.08 -4.28 17.03
C TRP A 130 25.77 -3.54 18.18
N LEU A 131 25.02 -3.16 19.21
CA LEU A 131 25.52 -2.45 20.40
C LEU A 131 26.42 -3.30 21.30
N SER A 132 26.34 -4.63 21.21
CA SER A 132 27.21 -5.52 21.98
C SER A 132 28.69 -5.45 21.57
N ASN A 133 28.97 -4.97 20.35
CA ASN A 133 30.32 -4.74 19.86
C ASN A 133 30.72 -3.27 20.11
N PRO A 134 31.68 -2.97 20.99
CA PRO A 134 32.07 -1.60 21.34
C PRO A 134 32.67 -0.80 20.18
N SER A 135 33.12 -1.47 19.10
CA SER A 135 33.67 -0.82 17.91
C SER A 135 32.59 -0.31 16.95
N ASN A 136 31.34 -0.71 17.14
CA ASN A 136 30.23 -0.29 16.30
C ASN A 136 29.69 1.07 16.73
N ASP A 137 29.32 1.91 15.75
CA ASP A 137 28.67 3.19 16.01
C ASP A 137 27.18 3.00 16.40
N PRO A 138 26.75 3.41 17.60
CA PRO A 138 25.35 3.32 18.04
C PRO A 138 24.35 4.07 17.15
N SER A 139 24.79 5.13 16.46
CA SER A 139 23.94 5.94 15.58
C SER A 139 23.50 5.17 14.33
N LEU A 140 24.19 4.09 13.99
CA LEU A 140 23.91 3.24 12.84
C LEU A 140 22.89 2.13 13.12
N THR A 141 22.41 2.01 14.37
CA THR A 141 21.28 1.12 14.69
C THR A 141 20.02 1.52 13.92
N ILE A 142 19.16 0.55 13.62
CA ILE A 142 17.92 0.80 12.88
C ILE A 142 17.03 1.75 13.68
N SER A 143 16.96 1.55 15.01
CA SER A 143 16.17 2.42 15.88
C SER A 143 16.71 3.85 15.95
N ALA A 144 18.04 4.05 16.02
CA ALA A 144 18.61 5.40 16.05
C ALA A 144 18.42 6.14 14.73
N ARG A 145 18.65 5.47 13.60
CA ARG A 145 18.40 6.04 12.27
C ARG A 145 16.94 6.40 12.06
N ALA A 146 16.03 5.52 12.50
CA ALA A 146 14.59 5.76 12.43
C ALA A 146 14.12 6.93 13.33
N PHE A 147 14.88 7.28 14.36
CA PHE A 147 14.58 8.43 15.22
C PHE A 147 15.05 9.75 14.61
N ASN A 148 16.20 9.76 13.94
CA ASN A 148 16.83 10.97 13.40
C ASN A 148 16.21 11.47 12.08
N GLU A 149 15.35 10.68 11.44
CA GLU A 149 14.68 11.03 10.18
C GLU A 149 13.21 11.47 10.36
N ASN A 150 12.75 11.65 11.60
CA ASN A 150 11.45 12.26 11.91
C ASN A 150 11.56 13.78 12.09
#